data_AF-A0A8F8X846-F1
#
_entry.id   AF-A0A8F8X846-F1
#
_cell.length_a   1.000
_cell.length_b   1.000
_cell.length_c   1.000
_cell.angle_alpha   90.00
_cell.angle_beta   90.00
_cell.angle_gamma   90.00
#
_symmetry.space_group_name_H-M   'P 1'
#
loop_
_entity.id
_entity.type
_entity.pdbx_description
1 polymer ?
#
loop_
_entity_poly.entity_id
_entity_poly.type
_entity_poly.pdbx_seq_one_letter_code
_entity_poly.pdbx_strand_id
1 'polypeptide(L)'
;MNKGLPENLKVTFSYLSPEIRPLVKPADVLNPYWVAGFTAAEGCFFVKLAYNKNKEKPSIKLGIQITQHNRDAELINRLTTFFNCGRVENLLRAPAVNFIVTKLSDITDNIVPFFVDYHLVGSKADDFEDFKKIASMMTLKVHLTKEGLEEIIQIKSGMNSSRQ
;
A
#
# COMPACT_ATOMS: atom_id res chain seq x y z
N MET A 1 2.26 -11.39 14.10
CA MET A 1 3.54 -11.89 14.67
C MET A 1 3.26 -12.90 15.76
N ASN A 2 3.93 -14.05 15.73
CA ASN A 2 3.88 -14.99 16.86
C ASN A 2 4.59 -14.37 18.06
N LYS A 3 3.95 -14.43 19.23
CA LYS A 3 4.42 -13.78 20.47
C LYS A 3 5.32 -14.69 21.33
N GLY A 4 5.74 -15.83 20.78
CA GLY A 4 6.43 -16.87 21.53
C GLY A 4 5.48 -17.68 22.40
N LEU A 5 6.03 -18.35 23.41
CA LEU A 5 5.25 -19.18 24.34
C LEU A 5 4.42 -18.30 25.30
N PRO A 6 3.15 -18.66 25.58
CA PRO A 6 2.40 -18.10 26.69
C PRO A 6 3.04 -18.45 28.04
N GLU A 7 2.72 -17.67 29.08
CA GLU A 7 3.45 -17.71 30.35
C GLU A 7 3.40 -19.07 31.06
N ASN A 8 2.25 -19.75 31.02
CA ASN A 8 2.11 -21.10 31.58
C ASN A 8 3.10 -22.09 30.94
N LEU A 9 3.32 -22.00 29.62
CA LEU A 9 4.27 -22.87 28.93
C LEU A 9 5.73 -22.49 29.23
N LYS A 10 6.03 -21.20 29.44
CA LYS A 10 7.39 -20.81 29.89
C LYS A 10 7.72 -21.39 31.27
N VAL A 11 6.74 -21.43 32.17
CA VAL A 11 6.92 -22.03 33.50
C VAL A 11 7.07 -23.55 33.39
N THR A 12 6.18 -24.22 32.64
CA THR A 12 6.23 -25.68 32.44
C THR A 12 7.52 -26.14 31.77
N PHE A 13 8.03 -25.34 30.82
CA PHE A 13 9.22 -25.66 30.03
C PHE A 13 10.36 -24.69 30.31
N SER A 14 10.58 -24.34 31.58
CA SER A 14 11.60 -23.37 32.01
C SER A 14 13.04 -23.78 31.70
N TYR A 15 13.26 -25.06 31.40
CA TYR A 15 14.55 -25.61 30.98
C TYR A 15 14.86 -25.41 29.49
N LEU A 16 13.90 -24.94 28.68
CA LEU A 16 14.11 -24.70 27.26
C LEU A 16 14.70 -23.31 27.01
N SER A 17 15.81 -23.25 26.27
CA SER A 17 16.33 -22.01 25.71
C SER A 17 15.71 -21.74 24.33
N PRO A 18 15.26 -20.50 24.04
CA PRO A 18 14.79 -20.14 22.71
C PRO A 18 15.89 -20.32 21.65
N GLU A 19 15.54 -20.94 20.53
CA GLU A 19 16.42 -20.99 19.37
C GLU A 19 16.62 -19.61 18.75
N ILE A 20 17.86 -19.34 18.32
CA ILE A 20 18.20 -18.09 17.65
C ILE A 20 17.58 -18.13 16.25
N ARG A 21 16.70 -17.17 15.96
CA ARG A 21 16.16 -17.03 14.60
C ARG A 21 17.30 -16.65 13.64
N PRO A 22 17.47 -17.37 12.52
CA PRO A 22 18.48 -16.99 11.53
C PRO A 22 18.17 -15.61 10.97
N LEU A 23 19.22 -14.84 10.68
CA LEU A 23 19.09 -13.58 9.96
C LEU A 23 18.67 -13.89 8.53
N VAL A 24 17.48 -13.43 8.15
CA VAL A 24 16.97 -13.54 6.78
C VAL A 24 17.10 -12.19 6.11
N LYS A 25 17.89 -12.11 5.03
CA LYS A 25 17.94 -10.93 4.18
C LYS A 25 16.96 -11.09 3.02
N PRO A 26 16.25 -10.02 2.62
CA PRO A 26 15.44 -10.06 1.43
C PRO A 26 16.31 -10.25 0.17
N ALA A 27 15.73 -10.87 -0.85
CA ALA A 27 16.41 -11.12 -2.12
C ALA A 27 16.84 -9.83 -2.82
N ASP A 28 17.90 -9.91 -3.61
CA ASP A 28 18.42 -8.78 -4.38
C ASP A 28 17.46 -8.29 -5.45
N VAL A 29 16.79 -9.23 -6.11
CA VAL A 29 15.73 -8.96 -7.08
C VAL A 29 14.43 -9.53 -6.55
N LEU A 30 13.41 -8.69 -6.43
CA LEU A 30 12.07 -9.14 -6.04
C LEU A 30 11.37 -9.75 -7.26
N ASN A 31 10.72 -10.90 -7.06
CA ASN A 31 9.89 -11.51 -8.10
C ASN A 31 8.60 -10.68 -8.25
N PRO A 32 8.20 -10.30 -9.48
CA PRO A 32 7.03 -9.44 -9.68
C PRO A 32 5.71 -10.11 -9.26
N TYR A 33 5.53 -11.41 -9.46
CA TYR A 33 4.35 -12.14 -8.95
C TYR A 33 4.32 -12.16 -7.42
N TRP A 34 5.48 -12.25 -6.77
CA TRP A 34 5.56 -12.13 -5.32
C TRP A 34 5.15 -10.73 -4.84
N VAL A 35 5.61 -9.66 -5.52
CA VAL A 35 5.22 -8.28 -5.18
C VAL A 35 3.72 -8.06 -5.40
N ALA A 36 3.13 -8.63 -6.45
CA ALA A 36 1.68 -8.59 -6.67
C ALA A 36 0.92 -9.30 -5.53
N GLY A 37 1.32 -10.52 -5.17
CA GLY A 37 0.72 -11.25 -4.04
C GLY A 37 0.89 -10.54 -2.69
N PHE A 38 2.09 -9.97 -2.44
CA PHE A 38 2.36 -9.20 -1.23
C PHE A 38 1.50 -7.93 -1.16
N THR A 39 1.32 -7.23 -2.29
CA THR A 39 0.44 -6.06 -2.38
C THR A 39 -1.04 -6.44 -2.22
N ALA A 40 -1.47 -7.60 -2.72
CA ALA A 40 -2.83 -8.08 -2.51
C ALA A 40 -3.15 -8.22 -1.00
N ALA A 41 -2.17 -8.64 -0.21
CA ALA A 41 -2.31 -8.80 1.24
C ALA A 41 -2.12 -7.49 2.03
N GLU A 42 -1.03 -6.76 1.80
CA GLU A 42 -0.57 -5.63 2.65
C GLU A 42 -0.76 -4.24 2.00
N GLY A 43 -1.12 -4.21 0.72
CA GLY A 43 -1.29 -2.99 -0.05
C GLY A 43 -2.62 -2.29 0.20
N CYS A 44 -2.63 -0.98 -0.01
CA CYS A 44 -3.81 -0.13 0.10
C CYS A 44 -3.79 0.91 -1.02
N PHE A 45 -4.79 0.83 -1.92
CA PHE A 45 -5.05 1.84 -2.93
C PHE A 45 -6.03 2.87 -2.35
N PHE A 46 -5.56 4.09 -2.15
CA PHE A 46 -6.33 5.12 -1.46
C PHE A 46 -6.57 6.36 -2.30
N VAL A 47 -7.73 6.96 -2.04
CA VAL A 47 -8.13 8.27 -2.52
C VAL A 47 -8.46 9.13 -1.30
N LYS A 48 -7.77 10.26 -1.15
CA LYS A 48 -7.97 11.21 -0.05
C LYS A 48 -8.48 12.54 -0.61
N LEU A 49 -9.49 13.10 0.03
CA LEU A 49 -9.97 14.46 -0.24
C LEU A 49 -9.27 15.40 0.74
N ALA A 50 -8.50 16.35 0.22
CA ALA A 50 -7.81 17.35 1.00
C ALA A 50 -8.53 18.70 0.84
N TYR A 51 -9.24 19.08 1.91
CA TYR A 51 -9.97 20.34 2.02
C TYR A 51 -9.00 21.45 2.42
N ASN A 52 -9.03 22.55 1.67
CA ASN A 52 -8.27 23.75 1.98
C ASN A 52 -9.27 24.89 2.16
N LYS A 53 -9.13 25.65 3.25
CA LYS A 53 -10.01 26.80 3.57
C LYS A 53 -10.08 27.83 2.44
N ASN A 54 -9.04 27.92 1.61
CA ASN A 54 -8.93 28.88 0.52
C ASN A 54 -9.39 28.33 -0.85
N LYS A 55 -9.93 27.10 -0.91
CA LYS A 55 -10.42 26.49 -2.14
C LYS A 55 -11.87 26.05 -1.97
N GLU A 56 -12.69 26.38 -2.95
CA GLU A 56 -14.10 25.98 -2.98
C GLU A 56 -14.27 24.45 -3.12
N LYS A 57 -13.36 23.80 -3.85
CA LYS A 57 -13.36 22.35 -4.07
C LYS A 57 -12.19 21.67 -3.35
N PRO A 58 -12.38 20.47 -2.77
CA PRO A 58 -11.27 19.68 -2.24
C PRO A 58 -10.32 19.27 -3.36
N SER A 59 -9.03 19.18 -3.02
CA SER A 59 -8.04 18.55 -3.89
C SER A 59 -8.04 17.04 -3.69
N ILE A 60 -7.84 16.28 -4.77
CA ILE A 60 -7.75 14.83 -4.71
C ILE A 60 -6.28 14.43 -4.56
N LYS A 61 -6.01 13.54 -3.60
CA LYS A 61 -4.73 12.85 -3.44
C LYS A 61 -4.95 11.36 -3.65
N LEU A 62 -4.40 10.85 -4.73
CA LEU A 62 -4.38 9.44 -5.08
C LEU A 62 -3.05 8.82 -4.64
N GLY A 63 -3.06 7.58 -4.15
CA GLY A 63 -1.81 6.88 -3.88
C GLY A 63 -1.97 5.41 -3.50
N ILE A 64 -0.85 4.70 -3.56
CA ILE A 64 -0.70 3.35 -3.03
C ILE A 64 0.19 3.39 -1.80
N GLN A 65 -0.14 2.58 -0.80
CA GLN A 65 0.67 2.35 0.38
C GLN A 65 0.81 0.85 0.65
N ILE A 66 2.02 0.37 0.96
CA ILE A 66 2.26 -0.97 1.50
C ILE A 66 2.88 -0.79 2.89
N THR A 67 2.24 -1.36 3.90
CA THR A 67 2.64 -1.19 5.31
C THR A 67 3.19 -2.50 5.86
N GLN A 68 4.30 -2.45 6.60
CA GLN A 68 4.82 -3.63 7.29
C GLN A 68 5.47 -3.25 8.62
N HIS A 69 5.68 -4.21 9.51
CA HIS A 69 6.46 -3.99 10.73
C HIS A 69 7.88 -3.51 10.38
N ASN A 70 8.43 -2.59 11.17
CA ASN A 70 9.76 -2.00 10.94
C ASN A 70 10.94 -3.00 10.96
N ARG A 71 10.70 -4.25 11.38
CA ARG A 71 11.71 -5.33 11.36
C ARG A 71 12.04 -5.74 9.93
N ASP A 72 11.09 -5.56 9.02
CA ASP A 72 11.18 -5.89 7.60
C ASP A 72 11.40 -4.61 6.77
N ALA A 73 11.97 -3.55 7.38
CA ALA A 73 12.19 -2.27 6.71
C ALA A 73 13.12 -2.37 5.50
N GLU A 74 14.08 -3.30 5.51
CA GLU A 74 14.94 -3.55 4.35
C GLU A 74 14.13 -4.03 3.14
N LEU A 75 13.15 -4.92 3.36
CA LEU A 75 12.24 -5.38 2.31
C LEU A 75 11.39 -4.24 1.76
N ILE A 76 10.85 -3.40 2.64
CA ILE A 76 10.04 -2.23 2.24
C ILE A 76 10.88 -1.21 1.47
N ASN A 77 12.15 -1.03 1.83
CA ASN A 77 13.07 -0.18 1.08
C ASN A 77 13.34 -0.71 -0.33
N ARG A 78 13.45 -2.03 -0.53
CA ARG A 78 13.63 -2.64 -1.86
C ARG A 78 12.48 -2.38 -2.82
N LEU A 79 11.27 -2.10 -2.31
CA LEU A 79 10.14 -1.71 -3.17
C LEU A 79 10.39 -0.40 -3.91
N THR A 80 11.14 0.55 -3.32
CA THR A 80 11.47 1.81 -4.01
C THR A 80 12.35 1.58 -5.23
N THR A 81 13.34 0.69 -5.10
CA THR A 81 14.21 0.29 -6.22
C THR A 81 13.44 -0.56 -7.23
N PHE A 82 12.62 -1.50 -6.77
CA PHE A 82 11.82 -2.38 -7.63
C PHE A 82 10.86 -1.60 -8.53
N PHE A 83 10.09 -0.67 -7.96
CA PHE A 83 9.16 0.17 -8.72
C PHE A 83 9.82 1.40 -9.36
N ASN A 84 11.11 1.62 -9.11
CA ASN A 84 11.85 2.82 -9.51
C ASN A 84 11.11 4.14 -9.14
N CYS A 85 10.38 4.14 -8.02
CA CYS A 85 9.56 5.26 -7.60
C CYS A 85 9.15 5.14 -6.12
N GLY A 86 8.42 6.14 -5.62
CA GLY A 86 7.90 6.14 -4.26
C GLY A 86 8.94 6.48 -3.20
N ARG A 87 8.51 6.36 -1.94
CA ARG A 87 9.34 6.68 -0.77
C ARG A 87 8.99 5.78 0.40
N VAL A 88 9.91 5.68 1.36
CA VAL A 88 9.70 4.96 2.61
C VAL A 88 9.52 5.94 3.76
N GLU A 89 8.50 5.73 4.59
CA GLU A 89 8.22 6.52 5.78
C GLU A 89 8.07 5.62 7.01
N ASN A 90 8.80 5.90 8.09
CA ASN A 90 8.60 5.26 9.39
C ASN A 90 7.41 5.89 10.12
N LEU A 91 6.55 5.08 10.74
CA LEU A 91 5.47 5.60 11.58
C LEU A 91 6.05 6.01 12.94
N LEU A 92 5.88 7.28 13.32
CA LEU A 92 6.41 7.80 14.58
C LEU A 92 5.81 7.13 15.84
N ARG A 93 4.59 6.60 15.74
CA ARG A 93 3.81 6.08 16.88
C ARG A 93 3.50 4.59 16.77
N ALA A 94 4.13 3.88 15.84
CA ALA A 94 3.93 2.45 15.64
C ALA A 94 5.22 1.81 15.12
N PRO A 95 5.52 0.54 15.46
CA PRO A 95 6.68 -0.18 14.94
C PRO A 95 6.44 -0.62 13.49
N ALA A 96 6.14 0.33 12.62
CA ALA A 96 5.73 0.09 11.24
C ALA A 96 6.41 1.06 10.29
N VAL A 97 6.49 0.65 9.04
CA VAL A 97 7.11 1.38 7.94
C VAL A 97 6.22 1.25 6.71
N ASN A 98 6.11 2.33 5.94
CA ASN A 98 5.28 2.42 4.76
C ASN A 98 6.13 2.63 3.52
N PHE A 99 5.91 1.85 2.47
CA PHE A 99 6.21 2.27 1.11
C PHE A 99 5.02 3.05 0.55
N ILE A 100 5.24 4.24 0.01
CA ILE A 100 4.17 5.15 -0.45
C ILE A 100 4.50 5.73 -1.83
N VAL A 101 3.53 5.69 -2.74
CA VAL A 101 3.57 6.40 -4.03
C VAL A 101 2.35 7.30 -4.14
N THR A 102 2.57 8.61 -4.33
CA THR A 102 1.50 9.62 -4.44
C THR A 102 1.68 10.57 -5.62
N LYS A 103 2.80 10.50 -6.33
CA LYS A 103 3.06 11.33 -7.50
C LYS A 103 2.31 10.71 -8.68
N LEU A 104 1.45 11.51 -9.33
CA LEU A 104 0.55 10.99 -10.37
C LEU A 104 1.31 10.35 -11.53
N SER A 105 2.42 10.95 -11.99
CA SER A 105 3.25 10.34 -13.04
C SER A 105 3.80 8.98 -12.63
N ASP A 106 4.30 8.84 -11.41
CA ASP A 106 4.86 7.56 -10.94
C ASP A 106 3.76 6.49 -10.82
N ILE A 107 2.53 6.92 -10.49
CA ILE A 107 1.36 6.04 -10.49
C ILE A 107 1.02 5.58 -11.91
N THR A 108 0.96 6.50 -12.87
CA THR A 108 0.55 6.19 -14.25
C THR A 108 1.63 5.45 -15.04
N ASP A 109 2.89 5.73 -14.75
CA ASP A 109 4.02 5.28 -15.57
C ASP A 109 4.64 3.99 -15.00
N ASN A 110 4.52 3.74 -13.68
CA ASN A 110 5.11 2.57 -13.03
C ASN A 110 4.06 1.67 -12.36
N ILE A 111 3.22 2.22 -11.48
CA ILE A 111 2.32 1.41 -10.62
C ILE A 111 1.17 0.78 -11.42
N VAL A 112 0.47 1.57 -12.23
CA VAL A 112 -0.64 1.07 -13.04
C VAL A 112 -0.18 0.01 -14.04
N PRO A 113 0.88 0.24 -14.86
CA PRO A 113 1.39 -0.77 -15.78
C PRO A 113 1.80 -2.06 -15.08
N PHE A 114 2.47 -1.95 -13.92
CA PHE A 114 2.86 -3.12 -13.15
C PHE A 114 1.68 -4.01 -12.77
N PHE A 115 0.61 -3.46 -12.21
CA PHE A 115 -0.55 -4.26 -11.78
C PHE A 115 -1.49 -4.65 -12.93
N VAL A 116 -1.31 -4.07 -14.13
CA VAL A 116 -1.90 -4.57 -15.38
C VAL A 116 -1.15 -5.82 -15.87
N ASP A 117 0.17 -5.85 -15.79
CA ASP A 117 0.96 -7.03 -16.20
C ASP A 117 0.90 -8.14 -15.14
N TYR A 118 0.96 -7.76 -13.86
CA TYR A 118 0.96 -8.65 -12.70
C TYR A 118 -0.30 -8.44 -11.86
N HIS A 119 -1.38 -9.06 -12.34
CA HIS A 119 -2.72 -8.92 -11.79
C HIS A 119 -2.80 -9.25 -10.30
N LEU A 120 -3.53 -8.41 -9.56
CA LEU A 120 -3.94 -8.69 -8.19
C LEU A 120 -5.06 -9.74 -8.16
N VAL A 121 -5.15 -10.47 -7.05
CA VAL A 121 -6.19 -11.48 -6.82
C VAL A 121 -7.00 -11.11 -5.58
N GLY A 122 -8.33 -11.31 -5.63
CA GLY A 122 -9.26 -11.00 -4.54
C GLY A 122 -9.79 -9.56 -4.58
N SER A 123 -10.42 -9.11 -3.49
CA SER A 123 -11.10 -7.80 -3.42
C SER A 123 -10.19 -6.60 -3.68
N LYS A 124 -8.87 -6.76 -3.49
CA LYS A 124 -7.88 -5.73 -3.82
C LYS A 124 -7.82 -5.42 -5.32
N ALA A 125 -8.16 -6.39 -6.17
CA ALA A 125 -8.20 -6.19 -7.61
C ALA A 125 -9.28 -5.15 -7.98
N ASP A 126 -10.45 -5.23 -7.36
CA ASP A 126 -11.53 -4.26 -7.59
C ASP A 126 -11.13 -2.86 -7.09
N ASP A 127 -10.44 -2.77 -5.95
CA ASP A 127 -9.89 -1.49 -5.45
C ASP A 127 -8.84 -0.91 -6.42
N PHE A 128 -8.04 -1.76 -7.05
CA PHE A 128 -7.08 -1.34 -8.06
C PHE A 128 -7.77 -0.86 -9.35
N GLU A 129 -8.85 -1.50 -9.79
CA GLU A 129 -9.61 -1.06 -10.96
C GLU A 129 -10.22 0.34 -10.76
N ASP A 130 -10.83 0.58 -9.60
CA ASP A 130 -11.34 1.90 -9.22
C ASP A 130 -10.21 2.94 -9.12
N PHE A 131 -9.08 2.55 -8.52
CA PHE A 131 -7.88 3.39 -8.43
C PHE A 131 -7.32 3.76 -9.81
N LYS A 132 -7.24 2.80 -10.72
CA LYS A 132 -6.79 2.98 -12.12
C LYS A 132 -7.72 3.91 -12.88
N LYS A 133 -9.04 3.76 -12.71
CA LYS A 133 -10.04 4.67 -13.29
C LYS A 133 -9.83 6.10 -12.80
N ILE A 134 -9.67 6.30 -11.49
CA ILE A 134 -9.43 7.63 -10.92
C ILE A 134 -8.08 8.21 -11.39
N ALA A 135 -7.03 7.40 -11.50
CA ALA A 135 -5.75 7.85 -12.06
C ALA A 135 -5.91 8.41 -13.48
N SER A 136 -6.64 7.69 -14.34
CA SER A 136 -6.96 8.15 -15.70
C SER A 136 -7.74 9.47 -15.71
N MET A 137 -8.78 9.57 -14.87
CA MET A 137 -9.54 10.81 -14.70
C MET A 137 -8.66 11.99 -14.22
N MET A 138 -7.69 11.73 -13.35
CA MET A 138 -6.76 12.74 -12.89
C MET A 138 -5.82 13.20 -14.00
N THR A 139 -5.29 12.27 -14.80
CA THR A 139 -4.44 12.54 -15.96
C THR A 139 -5.14 13.38 -17.01
N LEU A 140 -6.42 13.08 -17.29
CA LEU A 140 -7.27 13.85 -18.20
C LEU A 140 -7.76 15.19 -17.61
N LYS A 141 -7.37 15.51 -16.37
CA LYS A 141 -7.77 16.71 -15.63
C LYS A 141 -9.28 16.87 -15.39
N VAL A 142 -10.09 15.82 -15.60
CA VAL A 142 -11.55 15.90 -15.42
C VAL A 142 -11.94 16.13 -13.96
N HIS A 143 -11.08 15.74 -13.02
CA HIS A 143 -11.22 16.01 -11.58
C HIS A 143 -11.29 17.51 -11.19
N LEU A 144 -10.98 18.43 -12.12
CA LEU A 144 -11.12 19.87 -11.91
C LEU A 144 -12.56 20.37 -12.15
N THR A 145 -13.35 19.60 -12.90
CA THR A 145 -14.78 19.86 -13.12
C THR A 145 -15.60 19.45 -11.90
N LYS A 146 -16.84 19.94 -11.79
CA LYS A 146 -17.71 19.56 -10.67
C LYS A 146 -18.16 18.09 -10.82
N GLU A 147 -18.54 17.74 -12.04
CA GLU A 147 -19.06 16.44 -12.43
C GLU A 147 -17.97 15.36 -12.26
N GLY A 148 -16.76 15.61 -12.74
CA GLY A 148 -15.64 14.68 -12.59
C GLY A 148 -15.19 14.51 -11.13
N LEU A 149 -15.32 15.56 -10.29
CA LEU A 149 -15.08 15.44 -8.86
C LEU A 149 -16.17 14.60 -8.18
N GLU A 150 -17.44 14.83 -8.50
CA GLU A 150 -18.57 14.05 -7.97
C GLU A 150 -18.45 12.57 -8.35
N GLU A 151 -18.07 12.27 -9.59
CA GLU A 151 -17.81 10.89 -10.02
C GLU A 151 -16.67 10.24 -9.23
N ILE A 152 -15.56 10.94 -9.01
CA ILE A 152 -14.45 10.41 -8.19
C ILE A 152 -14.89 10.16 -6.74
N ILE A 153 -15.73 11.03 -6.18
CA ILE A 153 -16.28 10.84 -4.83
C ILE A 153 -17.17 9.60 -4.78
N GLN A 154 -18.01 9.39 -5.80
CA GLN A 154 -18.85 8.19 -5.89
C GLN A 154 -18.03 6.91 -6.00
N ILE A 155 -17.04 6.87 -6.90
CA ILE A 155 -16.13 5.70 -7.02
C ILE A 155 -15.46 5.45 -5.67
N LYS A 156 -14.87 6.48 -5.06
CA LYS A 156 -14.21 6.39 -3.75
C LYS A 156 -15.12 5.81 -2.68
N SER A 157 -16.43 6.11 -2.70
CA SER A 157 -17.39 5.66 -1.69
C SER A 157 -17.62 4.14 -1.69
N GLY A 158 -17.32 3.46 -2.81
CA GLY A 158 -17.40 2.00 -2.95
C GLY A 158 -16.06 1.28 -2.79
N MET A 159 -14.96 1.99 -2.50
CA MET A 159 -13.62 1.39 -2.41
C MET A 159 -13.30 0.86 -1.00
N ASN A 160 -12.37 -0.10 -0.94
CA ASN A 160 -11.76 -0.64 0.26
C ASN A 160 -12.81 -1.19 1.25
N SER A 161 -12.79 -0.74 2.51
CA SER A 161 -13.70 -1.22 3.57
C SER A 161 -15.18 -0.93 3.32
N SER A 162 -15.51 -0.10 2.33
CA SER A 162 -16.89 0.20 1.93
C SER A 162 -17.40 -0.71 0.81
N ARG A 163 -16.55 -1.59 0.27
CA ARG A 163 -16.93 -2.58 -0.75
C ARG A 163 -17.72 -3.72 -0.10
N GLN A 164 -18.86 -4.06 -0.71
CA GLN A 164 -19.74 -5.15 -0.29
C GLN A 164 -19.17 -6.52 -0.66
#